data_AF-U6DJB4-F1
#
_entry.id   AF-U6DJB4-F1
#
_cell.length_a   1.000
_cell.length_b   1.000
_cell.length_c   1.000
_cell.angle_alpha   90.00
_cell.angle_beta   90.00
_cell.angle_gamma   90.00
#
_symmetry.space_group_name_H-M   'P 1'
#
loop_
_entity.id
_entity.type
_entity.pdbx_description
1 polymer ?
#
loop_
_entity_poly.entity_id
_entity_poly.type
_entity_poly.pdbx_seq_one_letter_code
_entity_poly.pdbx_strand_id
1 'polypeptide(L)'
;KLVKVCTDTDRWSLISLSNKSGKNMELKFVDSVRRQFEFSVDSFQIILDSLLLFGQCSSTPMSEAFHPTVTGESLYGDFAEALDHLRRRIIATRSPEEIRGGGLLKYCHLLVRGFRPQPGTDARALQRYMCSRFFIDFPDLVEQQRTLERYLEAHFSGADSARRYACLVTLHRVVNESTVCLMSHERRQTLDLIAMLALQALAEQGPAAAAALARRPPGPDGVMPATVSYYVTPVQPLLARAHSYPTWLPCN
;
A
#
# COMPACT_ATOMS: atom_id res chain seq x y z
N LYS A 1 -7.24 14.17 11.86
CA LYS A 1 -8.45 13.85 11.04
C LYS A 1 -9.57 13.43 11.99
N LEU A 2 -10.81 13.88 11.78
CA LEU A 2 -11.98 13.50 12.57
C LEU A 2 -13.05 12.89 11.66
N VAL A 3 -13.63 11.76 12.06
CA VAL A 3 -14.68 11.06 11.30
C VAL A 3 -15.79 10.66 12.26
N LYS A 4 -17.05 10.89 11.86
CA LYS A 4 -18.25 10.42 12.56
C LYS A 4 -19.12 9.66 11.58
N VAL A 5 -19.50 8.43 11.93
CA VAL A 5 -20.40 7.58 11.15
C VAL A 5 -21.57 7.19 12.03
N CYS A 6 -22.79 7.46 11.56
CA CYS A 6 -24.02 7.12 12.26
C CYS A 6 -25.07 6.71 11.22
N THR A 7 -25.10 5.42 10.93
CA THR A 7 -26.05 4.76 10.02
C THR A 7 -26.74 3.62 10.78
N ASP A 8 -27.68 2.93 10.15
CA ASP A 8 -28.40 1.80 10.78
C ASP A 8 -27.49 0.60 11.08
N THR A 9 -26.39 0.45 10.33
CA THR A 9 -25.48 -0.71 10.45
C THR A 9 -24.11 -0.36 11.01
N ASP A 10 -23.66 0.89 10.83
CA ASP A 10 -22.38 1.39 11.31
C ASP A 10 -22.59 2.62 12.20
N ARG A 11 -22.17 2.52 13.47
CA ARG A 11 -22.11 3.63 14.42
C ARG A 11 -20.76 3.67 15.13
N TRP A 12 -19.91 4.61 14.70
CA TRP A 12 -18.57 4.78 15.26
C TRP A 12 -18.02 6.18 15.00
N SER A 13 -16.98 6.55 15.76
CA SER A 13 -16.20 7.77 15.53
C SER A 13 -14.70 7.48 15.56
N LEU A 14 -13.92 8.31 14.87
CA LEU A 14 -12.47 8.16 14.80
C LEU A 14 -11.79 9.51 14.88
N ILE A 15 -10.79 9.59 15.75
CA ILE A 15 -9.88 10.73 15.91
C ILE A 15 -8.48 10.23 15.58
N SER A 16 -7.85 10.81 14.56
CA SER A 16 -6.51 10.44 14.11
C SER A 16 -5.54 11.58 14.36
N LEU A 17 -4.49 11.27 15.13
CA LEU A 17 -3.36 12.11 15.49
C LEU A 17 -2.14 11.65 14.69
N SER A 18 -1.49 12.59 13.98
CA SER A 18 -0.28 12.29 13.20
C SER A 18 0.92 12.99 13.81
N ASN A 19 2.03 12.27 13.96
CA ASN A 19 3.27 12.84 14.48
C ASN A 19 4.25 13.28 13.38
N LYS A 20 3.80 13.36 12.11
CA LYS A 20 4.63 13.71 10.92
C LYS A 20 5.89 12.87 10.70
N SER A 21 6.12 11.83 11.50
CA SER A 21 7.22 10.85 11.37
C SER A 21 6.74 9.51 10.77
N GLY A 22 5.55 9.51 10.16
CA GLY A 22 4.93 8.33 9.56
C GLY A 22 4.19 7.42 10.55
N LYS A 23 4.17 7.74 11.85
CA LYS A 23 3.37 7.01 12.84
C LYS A 23 2.12 7.81 13.18
N ASN A 24 0.96 7.20 12.96
CA ASN A 24 -0.33 7.78 13.29
C ASN A 24 -0.94 7.02 14.47
N MET A 25 -1.52 7.74 15.41
CA MET A 25 -2.33 7.18 16.50
C MET A 25 -3.80 7.44 16.18
N GLU A 26 -4.59 6.37 16.10
CA GLU A 26 -6.02 6.45 15.82
C GLU A 26 -6.81 6.00 17.05
N LEU A 27 -7.66 6.88 17.55
CA LEU A 27 -8.61 6.61 18.62
C LEU A 27 -9.96 6.36 17.96
N LYS A 28 -10.37 5.09 17.92
CA LYS A 28 -11.63 4.66 17.31
C LYS A 28 -12.61 4.23 18.40
N PHE A 29 -13.78 4.87 18.42
CA PHE A 29 -14.86 4.58 19.36
C PHE A 29 -15.98 3.88 18.58
N VAL A 30 -16.25 2.62 18.90
CA VAL A 30 -17.15 1.76 18.14
C VAL A 30 -18.34 1.38 19.01
N ASP A 31 -19.55 1.71 18.55
CA ASP A 31 -20.81 1.13 19.07
C ASP A 31 -21.19 -0.08 18.22
N SER A 32 -21.31 0.13 16.90
CA SER A 32 -21.49 -0.93 15.92
C SER A 32 -20.63 -0.69 14.68
N VAL A 33 -20.07 -1.76 14.12
CA VAL A 33 -19.33 -1.69 12.85
C VAL A 33 -19.48 -3.02 12.12
N ARG A 34 -19.96 -2.94 10.89
CA ARG A 34 -20.17 -4.11 10.04
C ARG A 34 -18.84 -4.69 9.56
N ARG A 35 -17.93 -3.83 9.10
CA ARG A 35 -16.68 -4.22 8.43
C ARG A 35 -15.51 -4.00 9.36
N GLN A 36 -15.03 -5.07 9.97
CA GLN A 36 -14.02 -4.96 11.03
C GLN A 36 -12.61 -5.33 10.58
N PHE A 37 -12.48 -6.09 9.50
CA PHE A 37 -11.21 -6.52 8.93
C PHE A 37 -11.31 -6.61 7.40
N GLU A 38 -10.17 -6.63 6.72
CA GLU A 38 -10.12 -6.86 5.27
C GLU A 38 -9.51 -8.23 4.93
N PHE A 39 -8.41 -8.59 5.61
CA PHE A 39 -7.76 -9.88 5.51
C PHE A 39 -7.55 -10.50 6.90
N SER A 40 -7.28 -11.80 6.95
CA SER A 40 -7.02 -12.49 8.22
C SER A 40 -5.88 -11.87 9.02
N VAL A 41 -4.84 -11.39 8.33
CA VAL A 41 -3.59 -10.88 8.93
C VAL A 41 -3.73 -9.54 9.65
N ASP A 42 -4.83 -8.82 9.43
CA ASP A 42 -5.18 -7.55 10.09
C ASP A 42 -6.43 -7.65 10.97
N SER A 43 -6.88 -8.86 11.27
CA SER A 43 -8.12 -9.10 12.01
C SER A 43 -7.95 -9.20 13.52
N PHE A 44 -6.73 -9.02 14.04
CA PHE A 44 -6.43 -9.22 15.46
C PHE A 44 -6.83 -8.01 16.30
N GLN A 45 -7.47 -8.28 17.44
CA GLN A 45 -7.72 -7.31 18.51
C GLN A 45 -7.15 -7.86 19.82
N ILE A 46 -6.50 -7.01 20.59
CA ILE A 46 -5.94 -7.38 21.90
C ILE A 46 -6.68 -6.56 22.95
N ILE A 47 -7.32 -7.24 23.90
CA ILE A 47 -8.07 -6.61 24.99
C ILE A 47 -7.06 -6.12 26.03
N LEU A 48 -7.01 -4.81 26.26
CA LEU A 48 -5.97 -4.19 27.09
C LEU A 48 -6.37 -4.02 28.56
N ASP A 49 -7.62 -4.30 28.93
CA ASP A 49 -8.18 -4.03 30.26
C ASP A 49 -7.33 -4.63 31.39
N SER A 50 -6.93 -5.90 31.25
CA SER A 50 -6.09 -6.59 32.23
C SER A 50 -4.70 -5.96 32.37
N LEU A 51 -4.15 -5.46 31.26
CA LEU A 51 -2.85 -4.78 31.24
C LEU A 51 -2.94 -3.39 31.91
N LEU A 52 -4.01 -2.65 31.63
CA LEU A 52 -4.26 -1.33 32.22
C LEU A 52 -4.53 -1.44 33.72
N LEU A 53 -5.32 -2.43 34.16
CA LEU A 53 -5.58 -2.69 35.58
C LEU A 53 -4.30 -3.07 36.33
N PHE A 54 -3.46 -3.92 35.74
CA PHE A 54 -2.16 -4.27 36.33
C PHE A 54 -1.30 -3.03 36.58
N GLY A 55 -1.22 -2.11 35.61
CA GLY A 55 -0.45 -0.86 35.75
C GLY A 55 -1.00 0.10 36.80
N GLN A 56 -2.30 0.02 37.13
CA GLN A 56 -2.91 0.84 38.18
C GLN A 56 -2.72 0.23 39.59
N CYS A 57 -2.68 -1.10 39.69
CA CYS A 57 -2.68 -1.78 40.98
C CYS A 57 -1.30 -2.31 41.42
N SER A 58 -0.36 -2.53 40.50
CA SER A 58 0.97 -3.07 40.80
C SER A 58 2.04 -1.99 40.77
N SER A 59 2.79 -1.85 41.87
CA SER A 59 4.05 -1.10 41.90
C SER A 59 5.25 -1.91 41.40
N THR A 60 5.09 -3.23 41.25
CA THR A 60 6.14 -4.14 40.78
C THR A 60 6.15 -4.19 39.25
N PRO A 61 7.31 -4.03 38.59
CA PRO A 61 7.40 -4.11 37.13
C PRO A 61 7.02 -5.51 36.62
N MET A 62 6.51 -5.57 35.40
CA MET A 62 6.21 -6.85 34.75
C MET A 62 7.47 -7.68 34.53
N SER A 63 7.35 -8.99 34.71
CA SER A 63 8.38 -9.99 34.40
C SER A 63 7.74 -11.25 33.81
N GLU A 64 8.54 -12.19 33.29
CA GLU A 64 8.04 -13.46 32.77
C GLU A 64 7.26 -14.27 33.82
N ALA A 65 7.67 -14.22 35.09
CA ALA A 65 6.98 -14.89 36.19
C ALA A 65 5.82 -14.05 36.77
N PHE A 66 5.68 -12.78 36.38
CA PHE A 66 4.73 -11.85 36.95
C PHE A 66 4.22 -10.86 35.90
N HIS A 67 3.16 -11.27 35.20
CA HIS A 67 2.46 -10.45 34.22
C HIS A 67 0.96 -10.78 34.22
N PRO A 68 0.08 -9.85 33.82
CA PRO A 68 -1.32 -10.15 33.67
C PRO A 68 -1.54 -11.15 32.52
N THR A 69 -2.62 -11.91 32.60
CA THR A 69 -3.13 -12.66 31.43
C THR A 69 -3.81 -11.67 30.50
N VAL A 70 -3.50 -11.73 29.20
CA VAL A 70 -4.04 -10.84 28.17
C VAL A 70 -4.77 -11.68 27.12
N THR A 71 -5.97 -11.26 26.75
CA THR A 71 -6.80 -11.96 25.76
C THR A 71 -6.64 -11.32 24.38
N GLY A 72 -6.38 -12.15 23.37
CA GLY A 72 -6.39 -11.76 21.98
C GLY A 72 -7.54 -12.44 21.23
N GLU A 73 -8.19 -11.70 20.35
CA GLU A 73 -9.30 -12.17 19.52
C GLU A 73 -9.00 -11.92 18.05
N SER A 74 -9.62 -12.71 17.17
CA SER A 74 -9.53 -12.54 15.72
C SER A 74 -10.92 -12.38 15.13
N LEU A 75 -11.16 -11.23 14.52
CA LEU A 75 -12.41 -10.92 13.84
C LEU A 75 -12.61 -11.72 12.56
N TYR A 76 -11.56 -12.39 12.08
CA TYR A 76 -11.65 -13.37 10.98
C TYR A 76 -12.49 -14.60 11.37
N GLY A 77 -12.65 -14.84 12.67
CA GLY A 77 -13.45 -15.92 13.26
C GLY A 77 -12.58 -16.94 13.99
N ASP A 78 -11.62 -17.57 13.31
CA ASP A 78 -10.69 -18.51 13.93
C ASP A 78 -9.32 -17.84 14.18
N PHE A 79 -8.97 -17.70 15.46
CA PHE A 79 -7.71 -17.08 15.88
C PHE A 79 -6.48 -17.88 15.48
N ALA A 80 -6.53 -19.22 15.61
CA ALA A 80 -5.40 -20.08 15.28
C ALA A 80 -5.13 -20.09 13.77
N GLU A 81 -6.19 -20.12 12.97
CA GLU A 81 -6.09 -20.03 11.50
C GLU A 81 -5.54 -18.67 11.07
N ALA A 82 -6.06 -17.55 11.60
CA ALA A 82 -5.54 -16.22 11.30
C ALA A 82 -4.07 -16.07 11.71
N LEU A 83 -3.67 -16.66 12.84
CA LEU A 83 -2.30 -16.65 13.31
C LEU A 83 -1.38 -17.49 12.42
N ASP A 84 -1.84 -18.64 11.92
CA ASP A 84 -1.11 -19.42 10.93
C ASP A 84 -0.94 -18.65 9.61
N HIS A 85 -2.00 -17.97 9.14
CA HIS A 85 -1.91 -17.07 7.99
C HIS A 85 -0.86 -15.97 8.19
N LEU A 86 -0.81 -15.34 9.37
CA LEU A 86 0.20 -14.33 9.68
C LEU A 86 1.62 -14.91 9.66
N ARG A 87 1.84 -16.08 10.27
CA ARG A 87 3.15 -16.77 10.32
C ARG A 87 3.63 -17.19 8.94
N ARG A 88 2.73 -17.73 8.11
CA ARG A 88 3.03 -18.24 6.75
C ARG A 88 2.93 -17.16 5.66
N ARG A 89 2.59 -15.93 6.03
CA ARG A 89 2.39 -14.79 5.13
C ARG A 89 1.33 -15.08 4.06
N ILE A 90 0.15 -15.50 4.49
CA ILE A 90 -0.99 -15.80 3.61
C ILE A 90 -1.97 -14.62 3.58
N ILE A 91 -2.44 -14.28 2.39
CA ILE A 91 -3.55 -13.34 2.17
C ILE A 91 -4.83 -14.16 2.04
N ALA A 92 -5.66 -14.10 3.07
CA ALA A 92 -6.96 -14.77 3.11
C ALA A 92 -8.04 -13.78 3.55
N THR A 93 -9.25 -13.96 3.03
CA THR A 93 -10.44 -13.21 3.44
C THR A 93 -11.66 -14.14 3.33
N ARG A 94 -12.60 -14.04 4.26
CA ARG A 94 -13.86 -14.81 4.24
C ARG A 94 -15.03 -13.99 3.68
N SER A 95 -14.86 -12.67 3.58
CA SER A 95 -15.90 -11.72 3.20
C SER A 95 -15.37 -10.77 2.12
N PRO A 96 -14.99 -11.28 0.93
CA PRO A 96 -14.46 -10.46 -0.15
C PRO A 96 -15.42 -9.32 -0.53
N GLU A 97 -16.73 -9.53 -0.42
CA GLU A 97 -17.78 -8.55 -0.67
C GLU A 97 -17.78 -7.33 0.27
N GLU A 98 -17.09 -7.44 1.41
CA GLU A 98 -16.95 -6.35 2.36
C GLU A 98 -15.71 -5.48 2.11
N ILE A 99 -14.83 -5.90 1.20
CA ILE A 99 -13.64 -5.13 0.83
C ILE A 99 -14.05 -3.85 0.09
N ARG A 100 -13.61 -2.71 0.60
CA ARG A 100 -13.73 -1.39 -0.06
C ARG A 100 -12.52 -1.12 -0.96
N GLY A 101 -12.55 -0.04 -1.72
CA GLY A 101 -11.50 0.31 -2.69
C GLY A 101 -10.09 0.36 -2.10
N GLY A 102 -9.95 0.75 -0.83
CA GLY A 102 -8.66 0.74 -0.12
C GLY A 102 -8.03 -0.65 0.02
N GLY A 103 -8.82 -1.73 -0.02
CA GLY A 103 -8.34 -3.10 0.08
C GLY A 103 -7.43 -3.50 -1.07
N LEU A 104 -7.59 -2.91 -2.26
CA LEU A 104 -6.66 -3.12 -3.39
C LEU A 104 -5.24 -2.66 -3.04
N LEU A 105 -5.12 -1.49 -2.39
CA LEU A 105 -3.83 -0.93 -1.99
C LEU A 105 -3.18 -1.80 -0.92
N LYS A 106 -3.98 -2.24 0.08
CA LYS A 106 -3.53 -3.16 1.12
C LYS A 106 -3.09 -4.51 0.55
N TYR A 107 -3.84 -5.05 -0.40
CA TYR A 107 -3.48 -6.28 -1.10
C TYR A 107 -2.12 -6.17 -1.80
N CYS A 108 -1.90 -5.09 -2.57
CA CYS A 108 -0.62 -4.86 -3.24
C CYS A 108 0.53 -4.66 -2.25
N HIS A 109 0.29 -3.95 -1.15
CA HIS A 109 1.27 -3.79 -0.07
C HIS A 109 1.64 -5.14 0.58
N LEU A 110 0.66 -6.01 0.85
CA LEU A 110 0.90 -7.36 1.35
C LEU A 110 1.75 -8.19 0.38
N LEU A 111 1.47 -8.13 -0.93
CA LEU A 111 2.26 -8.83 -1.95
C LEU A 111 3.74 -8.41 -1.93
N VAL A 112 4.03 -7.11 -1.83
CA VAL A 112 5.41 -6.58 -1.75
C VAL A 112 6.11 -7.00 -0.46
N ARG A 113 5.37 -7.20 0.64
CA ARG A 113 5.90 -7.75 1.90
C ARG A 113 6.12 -9.26 1.86
N GLY A 114 5.90 -9.90 0.71
CA GLY A 114 6.12 -11.33 0.53
C GLY A 114 4.92 -12.19 0.91
N PHE A 115 3.74 -11.60 1.16
CA PHE A 115 2.53 -12.39 1.37
C PHE A 115 2.03 -12.97 0.05
N ARG A 116 1.33 -14.09 0.11
CA ARG A 116 0.78 -14.81 -1.05
C ARG A 116 -0.70 -15.12 -0.83
N PRO A 117 -1.55 -15.03 -1.86
CA PRO A 117 -2.94 -15.49 -1.76
C PRO A 117 -3.01 -16.93 -1.24
N GLN A 118 -4.01 -17.22 -0.41
CA GLN A 118 -4.27 -18.58 0.06
C GLN A 118 -4.38 -19.56 -1.11
N PRO A 119 -3.71 -20.73 -1.05
CA PRO A 119 -3.84 -21.76 -2.07
C PRO A 119 -5.31 -22.19 -2.24
N GLY A 120 -5.76 -22.34 -3.47
CA GLY A 120 -7.15 -22.70 -3.78
C GLY A 120 -8.11 -21.52 -3.92
N THR A 121 -7.74 -20.31 -3.47
CA THR A 121 -8.53 -19.09 -3.72
C THR A 121 -8.33 -18.61 -5.16
N ASP A 122 -9.41 -18.25 -5.86
CA ASP A 122 -9.30 -17.55 -7.15
C ASP A 122 -8.80 -16.12 -6.94
N ALA A 123 -7.47 -15.98 -6.90
CA ALA A 123 -6.81 -14.69 -6.73
C ALA A 123 -7.16 -13.70 -7.85
N ARG A 124 -7.46 -14.18 -9.06
CA ARG A 124 -7.86 -13.30 -10.17
C ARG A 124 -9.27 -12.76 -9.96
N ALA A 125 -10.21 -13.59 -9.49
CA ALA A 125 -11.54 -13.11 -9.11
C ALA A 125 -11.47 -12.07 -7.99
N LEU A 126 -10.66 -12.32 -6.96
CA LEU A 126 -10.47 -11.38 -5.86
C LEU A 126 -9.86 -10.05 -6.36
N GLN A 127 -8.83 -10.10 -7.22
CA GLN A 127 -8.23 -8.91 -7.82
C GLN A 127 -9.24 -8.13 -8.69
N ARG A 128 -10.03 -8.81 -9.54
CA ARG A 128 -11.11 -8.17 -10.32
C ARG A 128 -12.10 -7.45 -9.41
N TYR A 129 -12.51 -8.09 -8.32
CA TYR A 129 -13.41 -7.50 -7.33
C TYR A 129 -12.80 -6.24 -6.70
N MET A 130 -11.56 -6.32 -6.20
CA MET A 130 -10.87 -5.19 -5.58
C MET A 130 -10.64 -4.04 -6.56
N CYS A 131 -10.28 -4.32 -7.82
CA CYS A 131 -10.19 -3.31 -8.87
C CYS A 131 -11.54 -2.64 -9.12
N SER A 132 -12.62 -3.41 -9.26
CA SER A 132 -13.97 -2.84 -9.44
C SER A 132 -14.36 -1.94 -8.25
N ARG A 133 -14.15 -2.39 -7.01
CA ARG A 133 -14.42 -1.59 -5.80
C ARG A 133 -13.55 -0.34 -5.71
N PHE A 134 -12.31 -0.39 -6.18
CA PHE A 134 -11.43 0.78 -6.24
C PHE A 134 -12.00 1.87 -7.15
N PHE A 135 -12.44 1.53 -8.37
CA PHE A 135 -13.06 2.50 -9.28
C PHE A 135 -14.42 2.99 -8.81
N ILE A 136 -15.21 2.15 -8.11
CA ILE A 136 -16.51 2.57 -7.54
C ILE A 136 -16.31 3.53 -6.38
N ASP A 137 -15.35 3.28 -5.49
CA ASP A 137 -15.12 4.09 -4.30
C ASP A 137 -14.31 5.36 -4.59
N PHE A 138 -13.54 5.38 -5.69
CA PHE A 138 -12.72 6.50 -6.15
C PHE A 138 -12.95 6.73 -7.65
N PRO A 139 -14.11 7.25 -8.06
CA PRO A 139 -14.49 7.39 -9.47
C PRO A 139 -13.60 8.40 -10.21
N ASP A 140 -13.15 9.45 -9.53
CA ASP A 140 -12.40 10.54 -10.15
C ASP A 140 -10.88 10.38 -10.00
N LEU A 141 -10.12 10.74 -11.04
CA LEU A 141 -8.66 10.66 -11.05
C LEU A 141 -8.02 11.48 -9.91
N VAL A 142 -8.62 12.62 -9.55
CA VAL A 142 -8.16 13.47 -8.44
C VAL A 142 -8.31 12.75 -7.10
N GLU A 143 -9.40 12.02 -6.88
CA GLU A 143 -9.62 11.25 -5.66
C GLU A 143 -8.70 10.02 -5.59
N GLN A 144 -8.47 9.37 -6.73
CA GLN A 144 -7.51 8.29 -6.86
C GLN A 144 -6.09 8.77 -6.51
N GLN A 145 -5.65 9.90 -7.08
CA GLN A 145 -4.35 10.49 -6.78
C GLN A 145 -4.21 10.81 -5.29
N ARG A 146 -5.16 11.55 -4.71
CA ARG A 146 -5.14 11.89 -3.27
C ARG A 146 -5.12 10.66 -2.39
N THR A 147 -5.87 9.62 -2.75
CA THR A 147 -5.94 8.37 -1.99
C THR A 147 -4.61 7.62 -2.07
N LEU A 148 -4.01 7.52 -3.25
CA LEU A 148 -2.70 6.91 -3.45
C LEU A 148 -1.62 7.66 -2.69
N GLU A 149 -1.50 8.97 -2.86
CA GLU A 149 -0.50 9.79 -2.17
C GLU A 149 -0.60 9.65 -0.65
N ARG A 150 -1.82 9.77 -0.09
CA ARG A 150 -2.06 9.58 1.35
C ARG A 150 -1.72 8.17 1.82
N TYR A 151 -2.04 7.15 1.03
CA TYR A 151 -1.68 5.77 1.36
C TYR A 151 -0.16 5.59 1.37
N LEU A 152 0.53 6.13 0.35
CA LEU A 152 1.97 6.02 0.24
C LEU A 152 2.68 6.74 1.40
N GLU A 153 2.24 7.95 1.75
CA GLU A 153 2.77 8.71 2.88
C GLU A 153 2.54 7.99 4.22
N ALA A 154 1.36 7.39 4.41
CA ALA A 154 1.02 6.70 5.66
C ALA A 154 1.76 5.36 5.83
N HIS A 155 2.09 4.67 4.75
CA HIS A 155 2.65 3.32 4.79
C HIS A 155 4.14 3.23 4.43
N PHE A 156 4.69 4.24 3.77
CA PHE A 156 6.08 4.29 3.34
C PHE A 156 6.69 5.63 3.78
N SER A 157 7.16 5.69 5.03
CA SER A 157 7.99 6.81 5.51
C SER A 157 9.46 6.59 5.16
N GLY A 158 10.25 7.68 5.17
CA GLY A 158 11.69 7.79 4.84
C GLY A 158 12.51 6.51 4.62
N ALA A 159 13.34 6.51 3.57
CA ALA A 159 14.22 5.42 3.11
C ALA A 159 13.53 4.17 2.52
N ASP A 160 12.22 4.00 2.65
CA ASP A 160 11.46 2.90 2.01
C ASP A 160 11.04 3.19 0.55
N SER A 161 11.71 4.11 -0.15
CA SER A 161 11.41 4.48 -1.55
C SER A 161 11.43 3.28 -2.50
N ALA A 162 12.29 2.29 -2.26
CA ALA A 162 12.32 1.04 -3.03
C ALA A 162 11.04 0.21 -2.87
N ARG A 163 10.49 0.12 -1.65
CA ARG A 163 9.21 -0.59 -1.40
C ARG A 163 8.02 0.21 -1.90
N ARG A 164 8.07 1.54 -1.80
CA ARG A 164 7.09 2.46 -2.39
C ARG A 164 6.97 2.21 -3.90
N TYR A 165 8.11 2.19 -4.61
CA TYR A 165 8.18 1.87 -6.04
C TYR A 165 7.65 0.46 -6.33
N ALA A 166 8.11 -0.56 -5.60
CA ALA A 166 7.66 -1.94 -5.80
C ALA A 166 6.13 -2.10 -5.59
N CYS A 167 5.54 -1.36 -4.65
CA CYS A 167 4.10 -1.35 -4.40
C CYS A 167 3.34 -0.72 -5.57
N LEU A 168 3.84 0.39 -6.12
CA LEU A 168 3.23 1.04 -7.28
C LEU A 168 3.33 0.17 -8.54
N VAL A 169 4.47 -0.49 -8.78
CA VAL A 169 4.63 -1.45 -9.89
C VAL A 169 3.68 -2.63 -9.72
N THR A 170 3.54 -3.14 -8.49
CA THR A 170 2.60 -4.24 -8.20
C THR A 170 1.16 -3.80 -8.45
N LEU A 171 0.79 -2.60 -8.00
CA LEU A 171 -0.54 -2.02 -8.22
C LEU A 171 -0.83 -1.83 -9.72
N HIS A 172 0.12 -1.25 -10.46
CA HIS A 172 0.02 -1.07 -11.91
C HIS A 172 -0.26 -2.40 -12.62
N ARG A 173 0.50 -3.45 -12.26
CA ARG A 173 0.32 -4.80 -12.81
C ARG A 173 -1.08 -5.36 -12.51
N VAL A 174 -1.52 -5.29 -11.25
CA VAL A 174 -2.84 -5.80 -10.84
C VAL A 174 -3.97 -5.06 -11.54
N VAL A 175 -3.91 -3.72 -11.61
CA VAL A 175 -4.91 -2.90 -12.31
C VAL A 175 -4.93 -3.21 -13.81
N ASN A 176 -3.76 -3.39 -14.44
CA ASN A 176 -3.68 -3.70 -15.86
C ASN A 176 -4.28 -5.09 -16.19
N GLU A 177 -3.96 -6.11 -15.40
CA GLU A 177 -4.39 -7.49 -15.63
C GLU A 177 -5.84 -7.78 -15.21
N SER A 178 -6.35 -7.07 -14.20
CA SER A 178 -7.62 -7.42 -13.53
C SER A 178 -8.76 -6.41 -13.71
N THR A 179 -8.53 -5.29 -14.40
CA THR A 179 -9.61 -4.35 -14.73
C THR A 179 -10.34 -4.79 -16.00
N VAL A 180 -11.68 -4.90 -15.90
CA VAL A 180 -12.57 -5.33 -17.00
C VAL A 180 -12.66 -4.24 -18.08
N CYS A 181 -12.83 -4.65 -19.34
CA CYS A 181 -12.78 -3.79 -20.53
C CYS A 181 -13.75 -2.60 -20.55
N LEU A 182 -14.84 -2.64 -19.77
CA LEU A 182 -15.83 -1.56 -19.68
C LEU A 182 -15.23 -0.23 -19.17
N MET A 183 -14.06 -0.27 -18.53
CA MET A 183 -13.40 0.90 -17.93
C MET A 183 -12.11 1.28 -18.68
N SER A 184 -12.05 1.07 -20.00
CA SER A 184 -10.76 1.14 -20.74
C SER A 184 -10.11 2.55 -20.76
N HIS A 185 -10.90 3.63 -20.69
CA HIS A 185 -10.36 4.98 -20.60
C HIS A 185 -9.87 5.30 -19.18
N GLU A 186 -10.72 5.11 -18.18
CA GLU A 186 -10.37 5.34 -16.76
C GLU A 186 -9.18 4.47 -16.35
N ARG A 187 -9.16 3.20 -16.77
CA ARG A 187 -8.02 2.30 -16.57
C ARG A 187 -6.73 2.91 -17.09
N ARG A 188 -6.71 3.47 -18.31
CA ARG A 188 -5.49 4.08 -18.87
C ARG A 188 -5.05 5.28 -18.04
N GLN A 189 -5.98 6.17 -17.68
CA GLN A 189 -5.67 7.33 -16.84
C GLN A 189 -5.10 6.93 -15.47
N THR A 190 -5.68 5.93 -14.82
CA THR A 190 -5.19 5.40 -13.53
C THR A 190 -3.82 4.73 -13.68
N LEU A 191 -3.60 3.96 -14.75
CA LEU A 191 -2.29 3.34 -15.02
C LEU A 191 -1.22 4.41 -15.25
N ASP A 192 -1.51 5.45 -16.03
CA ASP A 192 -0.60 6.58 -16.28
C ASP A 192 -0.27 7.32 -14.98
N LEU A 193 -1.27 7.57 -14.12
CA LEU A 193 -1.10 8.14 -12.79
C LEU A 193 -0.17 7.27 -11.92
N ILE A 194 -0.42 5.96 -11.84
CA ILE A 194 0.40 5.04 -11.05
C ILE A 194 1.84 5.01 -11.59
N ALA A 195 2.02 4.98 -12.91
CA ALA A 195 3.32 4.99 -13.55
C ALA A 195 4.10 6.29 -13.24
N MET A 196 3.43 7.44 -13.30
CA MET A 196 4.01 8.73 -12.94
C MET A 196 4.49 8.75 -11.48
N LEU A 197 3.64 8.30 -10.53
CA LEU A 197 4.02 8.20 -9.11
C LEU A 197 5.18 7.21 -8.89
N ALA A 198 5.24 6.13 -9.68
CA ALA A 198 6.33 5.16 -9.60
C ALA A 198 7.65 5.76 -10.07
N LEU A 199 7.64 6.52 -11.17
CA LEU A 199 8.84 7.22 -11.67
C LEU A 199 9.34 8.26 -10.66
N GLN A 200 8.44 9.00 -10.00
CA GLN A 200 8.81 9.91 -8.92
C GLN A 200 9.48 9.15 -7.76
N ALA A 201 8.88 8.05 -7.30
CA ALA A 201 9.45 7.23 -6.23
C ALA A 201 10.79 6.57 -6.62
N LEU A 202 11.05 6.35 -7.91
CA LEU A 202 12.32 5.85 -8.42
C LEU A 202 13.39 6.96 -8.46
N ALA A 203 13.02 8.17 -8.89
CA ALA A 203 13.92 9.32 -8.93
C ALA A 203 14.42 9.69 -7.52
N GLU A 204 13.55 9.58 -6.51
CA GLU A 204 13.89 9.78 -5.09
C GLU A 204 14.96 8.78 -4.56
N GLN A 205 15.17 7.62 -5.20
CA GLN A 205 16.16 6.62 -4.77
C GLN A 205 17.61 6.96 -5.20
N GLY A 206 17.79 7.95 -6.07
CA GLY A 206 19.09 8.33 -6.63
C GLY A 206 19.61 7.35 -7.72
N PRO A 207 20.65 7.75 -8.47
CA PRO A 207 21.12 7.03 -9.66
C PRO A 207 21.71 5.63 -9.37
N ALA A 208 22.21 5.38 -8.16
CA ALA A 208 22.79 4.09 -7.79
C ALA A 208 21.76 2.95 -7.67
N ALA A 209 20.53 3.26 -7.19
CA ALA A 209 19.46 2.28 -7.05
C ALA A 209 18.77 1.99 -8.39
N ALA A 210 18.59 3.01 -9.24
CA ALA A 210 18.09 2.84 -10.61
C ALA A 210 19.03 1.95 -11.45
N ALA A 211 20.35 2.11 -11.30
CA ALA A 211 21.34 1.25 -11.96
C ALA A 211 21.32 -0.21 -11.44
N ALA A 212 21.02 -0.44 -10.17
CA ALA A 212 20.90 -1.78 -9.59
C ALA A 212 19.66 -2.54 -10.10
N LEU A 213 18.54 -1.83 -10.32
CA LEU A 213 17.33 -2.39 -10.92
C LEU A 213 17.52 -2.74 -12.41
N ALA A 214 18.27 -1.91 -13.15
CA ALA A 214 18.64 -2.18 -14.55
C ALA A 214 19.64 -3.34 -14.71
N ARG A 215 20.39 -3.69 -13.64
CA ARG A 215 21.44 -4.72 -13.66
C ARG A 215 21.00 -6.10 -13.22
N ARG A 216 19.71 -6.34 -12.93
CA ARG A 216 19.26 -7.69 -12.55
C ARG A 216 19.46 -8.64 -13.76
N PRO A 217 20.37 -9.61 -13.70
CA PRO A 217 20.60 -10.50 -14.83
C PRO A 217 19.35 -11.37 -15.04
N PRO A 218 19.06 -11.79 -16.29
CA PRO A 218 18.01 -12.76 -16.53
C PRO A 218 18.32 -14.03 -15.70
N GLY A 219 17.32 -14.51 -14.96
CA GLY A 219 17.42 -15.80 -14.28
C GLY A 219 17.69 -16.93 -15.27
N PRO A 220 18.21 -18.09 -14.83
CA PRO A 220 18.68 -19.15 -15.72
C PRO A 220 17.58 -19.83 -16.54
N ASP A 221 16.30 -19.51 -16.32
CA ASP A 221 15.19 -20.18 -17.00
C ASP A 221 14.60 -19.26 -18.08
N GLY A 222 14.97 -19.58 -19.32
CA GLY A 222 14.64 -18.84 -20.54
C GLY A 222 13.16 -18.83 -20.92
N VAL A 223 12.34 -18.15 -20.11
CA VAL A 223 10.98 -17.73 -20.49
C VAL A 223 10.90 -16.21 -20.37
N MET A 224 10.92 -15.52 -21.51
CA MET A 224 10.75 -14.07 -21.61
C MET A 224 9.32 -13.68 -21.20
N PRO A 225 9.09 -12.90 -20.13
CA PRO A 225 7.87 -12.12 -20.04
C PRO A 225 7.99 -10.97 -21.05
N ALA A 226 6.90 -10.64 -21.74
CA ALA A 226 6.84 -9.47 -22.61
C ALA A 226 6.96 -8.17 -21.78
N THR A 227 8.17 -7.78 -21.44
CA THR A 227 8.47 -6.49 -20.82
C THR A 227 8.39 -5.40 -21.88
N VAL A 228 7.42 -4.51 -21.73
CA VAL A 228 7.37 -3.22 -22.42
C VAL A 228 8.64 -2.45 -22.04
N SER A 229 9.55 -2.31 -23.01
CA SER A 229 10.81 -1.60 -22.85
C SER A 229 10.60 -0.11 -23.05
N TYR A 230 10.59 0.66 -21.97
CA TYR A 230 10.74 2.11 -22.04
C TYR A 230 12.24 2.42 -22.25
N TYR A 231 12.68 2.54 -23.50
CA TYR A 231 14.01 3.05 -23.80
C TYR A 231 14.04 4.54 -23.46
N VAL A 232 14.74 4.89 -22.37
CA VAL A 232 15.21 6.27 -22.14
C VAL A 232 16.60 6.37 -22.76
N THR A 233 16.70 7.03 -23.91
CA THR A 233 17.98 7.42 -24.50
C THR A 233 18.63 8.50 -23.63
N PRO A 234 19.86 8.31 -23.13
CA PRO A 234 20.56 9.35 -22.39
C PRO A 234 21.04 10.42 -23.38
N VAL A 235 20.47 11.63 -23.32
CA VAL A 235 21.01 12.80 -24.02
C VAL A 235 22.19 13.33 -23.20
N GLN A 236 23.38 13.25 -23.79
CA GLN A 236 24.64 13.71 -23.23
C GLN A 236 24.72 15.24 -23.33
N PRO A 237 24.89 16.01 -22.24
CA PRO A 237 25.07 17.46 -22.35
C PRO A 237 26.53 17.75 -22.73
N LEU A 238 26.73 18.31 -23.92
CA LEU A 238 28.00 18.92 -24.32
C LEU A 238 28.31 20.11 -23.40
N LEU A 239 29.41 20.02 -22.66
CA LEU A 239 29.98 21.10 -21.86
C LEU A 239 30.40 22.26 -22.78
N ALA A 240 29.68 23.39 -22.72
CA ALA A 240 30.12 24.64 -23.32
C ALA A 240 31.08 25.37 -22.35
N ARG A 241 32.34 25.50 -22.76
CA ARG A 241 33.38 26.27 -22.09
C ARG A 241 33.34 27.72 -22.61
N ALA A 242 33.25 28.69 -21.70
CA ALA A 242 33.11 30.11 -21.99
C ALA A 242 34.41 30.76 -22.52
N HIS A 243 34.30 31.70 -23.47
CA HIS A 243 35.18 32.88 -23.60
C HIS A 243 34.45 34.08 -24.27
N SER A 244 34.45 35.17 -23.52
CA SER A 244 34.30 36.63 -23.76
C SER A 244 34.37 37.28 -25.17
N TYR A 245 33.32 38.06 -25.50
CA TYR A 245 33.19 39.42 -26.14
C TYR A 245 33.94 39.82 -27.46
N PRO A 246 33.59 40.94 -28.13
CA PRO A 246 32.37 41.22 -28.93
C PRO A 246 32.72 41.81 -30.34
N THR A 247 31.76 41.95 -31.27
CA THR A 247 31.66 43.12 -32.19
C THR A 247 30.50 43.00 -33.18
N TRP A 248 29.91 44.16 -33.49
CA TRP A 248 28.78 44.45 -34.38
C TRP A 248 29.07 44.22 -35.88
N LEU A 249 28.04 43.78 -36.64
CA LEU A 249 27.58 44.05 -38.05
C LEU A 249 28.61 44.21 -39.21
N PRO A 250 28.26 44.17 -40.54
CA PRO A 250 26.93 44.24 -41.19
C PRO A 250 26.68 43.34 -42.45
N CYS A 251 25.47 43.50 -43.03
CA CYS A 251 25.03 43.42 -44.45
C CYS A 251 24.97 42.07 -45.22
N ASN A 252 23.75 41.62 -45.54
CA ASN A 252 23.04 41.89 -46.79
C ASN A 252 21.53 41.68 -46.62
#